data_AF-F9GCG5-F1
#
_entry.id   AF-F9GCG5-F1
#
_cell.length_a   1.000
_cell.length_b   1.000
_cell.length_c   1.000
_cell.angle_alpha   90.00
_cell.angle_beta   90.00
_cell.angle_gamma   90.00
#
_symmetry.space_group_name_H-M   'P 1'
#
loop_
_entity.id
_entity.type
_entity.pdbx_description
1 polymer ?
#
loop_
_entity_poly.entity_id
_entity_poly.type
_entity_poly.pdbx_seq_one_letter_code
_entity_poly.pdbx_strand_id
1 'polypeptide(L)'
;MVVAPLPDATTSGRVVTILLSMMILFAGVFQTPIALQGFWIFMYRVSPMMYLVGGVAVSGLSGDPIVCSHAELAVFQPPTGETCGAYMQPYLEQAALGTLLSPDATASCPYCPLAYVDQVLARSD
;
A
#
# COMPACT_ATOMS: atom_id res chain seq x y z
N MET A 1 -14.79 18.72 -19.72
CA MET A 1 -14.76 19.86 -20.67
C MET A 1 -14.22 19.41 -22.03
N VAL A 2 -14.97 18.55 -22.75
CA VAL A 2 -14.55 18.06 -24.09
C VAL A 2 -15.67 18.25 -25.12
N VAL A 3 -16.93 18.33 -24.68
CA VAL A 3 -18.09 18.52 -25.55
C VAL A 3 -18.23 19.98 -26.03
N ALA A 4 -17.99 20.97 -25.15
CA ALA A 4 -18.15 22.39 -25.50
C ALA A 4 -17.25 22.91 -26.63
N PRO A 5 -15.95 22.54 -26.73
CA PRO A 5 -15.07 23.03 -27.81
C PRO A 5 -15.17 22.23 -29.11
N LEU A 6 -15.88 21.09 -29.13
CA LEU A 6 -15.97 20.22 -30.30
C LEU A 6 -17.32 20.38 -31.01
N PRO A 7 -17.35 20.40 -32.35
CA PRO A 7 -18.58 20.63 -33.11
C PRO A 7 -19.54 19.42 -33.08
N ASP A 8 -19.01 18.21 -32.84
CA ASP A 8 -19.78 16.95 -32.93
C ASP A 8 -19.64 16.08 -31.68
N ALA A 9 -20.77 15.51 -31.24
CA ALA A 9 -20.83 14.59 -30.10
C ALA A 9 -20.07 13.28 -30.35
N THR A 10 -20.05 12.79 -31.60
CA THR A 10 -19.35 11.56 -31.99
C THR A 10 -17.84 11.73 -31.90
N THR A 11 -17.31 12.85 -32.38
CA THR A 11 -15.88 13.20 -32.27
C THR A 11 -15.48 13.41 -30.82
N SER A 12 -16.31 14.12 -30.04
CA SER A 12 -16.09 14.30 -28.61
C SER A 12 -16.07 12.97 -27.85
N GLY A 13 -16.99 12.05 -28.16
CA GLY A 13 -17.03 10.71 -27.59
C GLY A 13 -15.72 9.94 -27.82
N ARG A 14 -15.21 9.94 -29.05
CA ARG A 14 -13.94 9.26 -29.39
C ARG A 14 -12.75 9.82 -28.60
N VAL A 15 -12.66 11.15 -28.50
CA VAL A 15 -11.59 11.81 -27.73
C VAL A 15 -11.70 11.48 -26.24
N VAL A 16 -12.91 11.51 -25.69
CA VAL A 16 -13.15 11.15 -24.27
C VAL A 16 -12.80 9.69 -24.01
N THR A 17 -13.13 8.75 -24.91
CA THR A 17 -12.77 7.34 -24.74
C THR A 17 -11.25 7.15 -24.69
N ILE A 18 -10.48 7.82 -25.56
CA ILE A 18 -9.02 7.76 -25.54
C ILE A 18 -8.48 8.34 -24.23
N LEU A 19 -8.93 9.53 -23.84
CA LEU A 19 -8.50 10.18 -22.60
C LEU A 19 -8.82 9.34 -21.36
N LEU A 20 -10.02 8.76 -21.30
CA LEU A 20 -10.43 7.87 -20.21
C LEU A 20 -9.56 6.62 -20.16
N SER A 21 -9.29 5.99 -21.31
CA SER A 21 -8.41 4.82 -21.36
C SER A 21 -7.01 5.15 -20.82
N MET A 22 -6.47 6.32 -21.17
CA MET A 22 -5.19 6.78 -20.66
C MET A 22 -5.25 7.06 -19.14
N MET A 23 -6.31 7.70 -18.64
CA MET A 23 -6.48 7.93 -17.20
C MET A 23 -6.50 6.62 -16.38
N ILE A 24 -7.15 5.57 -16.90
CA ILE A 24 -7.23 4.26 -16.23
C ILE A 24 -5.88 3.53 -16.27
N LEU A 25 -5.18 3.55 -17.41
CA LEU A 25 -3.87 2.89 -17.54
C LEU A 25 -2.83 3.49 -16.59
N PHE A 26 -2.86 4.81 -16.39
CA PHE A 26 -1.95 5.54 -15.53
C PHE A 26 -2.50 5.77 -14.10
N ALA A 27 -3.56 5.07 -13.70
CA ALA A 27 -4.16 5.18 -12.36
C ALA A 27 -3.35 4.48 -11.24
N GLY A 28 -2.16 3.93 -11.53
CA GLY A 28 -1.30 3.29 -10.51
C GLY A 28 -1.68 1.85 -10.12
N VAL A 29 -2.86 1.37 -10.52
CA VAL A 29 -3.37 0.02 -10.16
C VAL A 29 -2.62 -1.10 -10.90
N PHE A 30 -2.34 -0.92 -12.19
CA PHE A 30 -1.65 -1.95 -12.99
C PHE A 30 -0.13 -1.87 -12.88
N GLN A 31 0.40 -0.67 -12.67
CA GLN A 31 1.83 -0.39 -12.57
C GLN A 31 2.05 0.65 -11.48
N THR A 32 2.84 0.29 -10.48
CA THR A 32 3.23 1.21 -9.40
C THR A 32 4.03 2.39 -9.97
N PRO A 33 3.97 3.59 -9.37
CA PRO A 33 4.67 4.78 -9.85
C PRO A 33 6.19 4.60 -10.00
N ILE A 34 6.80 3.70 -9.21
CA ILE A 34 8.22 3.34 -9.30
C ILE A 34 8.60 2.59 -10.59
N ALA A 35 7.64 1.90 -11.22
CA ALA A 35 7.86 1.15 -12.46
C ALA A 35 7.67 2.04 -13.70
N LEU A 36 7.08 3.23 -13.53
CA LEU A 36 6.94 4.21 -14.59
C LEU A 36 8.26 4.97 -14.75
N GLN A 37 8.92 4.76 -15.89
CA GLN A 37 10.01 5.59 -16.38
C GLN A 37 9.63 7.09 -16.31
N GLY A 38 10.54 7.91 -15.80
CA GLY A 38 10.26 9.25 -15.25
C GLY A 38 9.49 10.23 -16.15
N PHE A 39 9.46 10.01 -17.47
CA PHE A 39 8.60 10.79 -18.37
C PHE A 39 7.10 10.64 -18.05
N TRP A 40 6.62 9.47 -17.64
CA TRP A 40 5.17 9.23 -17.46
C TRP A 40 4.62 9.59 -16.07
N ILE A 41 5.48 10.07 -15.15
CA ILE A 41 5.06 10.42 -13.78
C ILE A 41 4.08 11.60 -13.75
N PHE A 42 4.14 12.51 -14.72
CA PHE A 42 3.19 13.62 -14.78
C PHE A 42 1.77 13.11 -15.04
N MET A 43 1.63 12.05 -15.85
CA MET A 43 0.33 11.49 -16.20
C MET A 43 -0.35 10.87 -14.99
N TYR A 44 0.45 10.19 -14.15
CA TYR A 44 -0.01 9.64 -12.88
C TYR A 44 -0.56 10.73 -11.96
N ARG A 45 0.15 11.87 -11.82
CA ARG A 45 -0.29 13.00 -10.97
C ARG A 45 -1.51 13.75 -11.49
N VAL A 46 -1.73 13.77 -12.79
CA VAL A 46 -2.89 14.45 -13.42
C VAL A 46 -4.13 13.56 -13.41
N SER A 47 -3.97 12.23 -13.35
CA SER A 47 -5.09 11.31 -13.43
C SER A 47 -6.01 11.42 -12.20
N PRO A 48 -7.28 11.86 -12.35
CA PRO A 48 -8.22 11.91 -11.22
C PRO A 48 -8.56 10.51 -10.70
N MET A 49 -8.38 9.48 -11.53
CA MET A 49 -8.67 8.09 -11.16
C MET A 49 -7.75 7.58 -10.05
N MET A 50 -6.49 8.03 -10.01
CA MET A 50 -5.55 7.67 -8.94
C MET A 50 -6.09 8.13 -7.58
N TYR A 51 -6.56 9.38 -7.50
CA TYR A 51 -7.12 9.94 -6.26
C TYR A 51 -8.42 9.25 -5.83
N LEU A 52 -9.26 8.84 -6.79
CA LEU A 52 -10.47 8.06 -6.48
C LEU A 52 -10.11 6.69 -5.90
N VAL A 53 -9.16 5.97 -6.51
CA VAL A 53 -8.72 4.67 -6.01
C VAL A 53 -8.06 4.80 -4.64
N GLY A 54 -7.18 5.78 -4.44
CA GLY A 54 -6.56 6.06 -3.14
C GLY A 54 -7.60 6.38 -2.06
N GLY A 55 -8.59 7.22 -2.37
CA GLY A 55 -9.67 7.55 -1.44
C GLY A 55 -10.52 6.34 -1.06
N VAL A 56 -10.86 5.47 -2.03
CA VAL A 56 -11.60 4.22 -1.77
C VAL A 56 -10.78 3.24 -0.94
N ALA A 57 -9.48 3.09 -1.24
CA ALA A 57 -8.59 2.20 -0.50
C ALA A 57 -8.45 2.63 0.97
N VAL A 58 -8.21 3.92 1.23
CA VAL A 58 -8.14 4.45 2.60
C VAL A 58 -9.49 4.29 3.30
N SER A 59 -10.60 4.66 2.66
CA SER A 59 -11.92 4.59 3.29
C SER A 59 -12.38 3.15 3.59
N GLY A 60 -11.96 2.19 2.76
CA GLY A 60 -12.39 0.79 2.87
C GLY A 60 -11.53 -0.07 3.78
N LEU A 61 -10.26 0.28 3.98
CA LEU A 61 -9.28 -0.55 4.70
C LEU A 61 -8.69 0.12 5.95
N SER A 62 -8.92 1.42 6.15
CA SER A 62 -8.34 2.11 7.30
C SER A 62 -8.85 1.52 8.62
N GLY A 63 -7.94 1.35 9.58
CA GLY A 63 -8.22 0.80 10.91
C GLY A 63 -8.41 -0.71 11.00
N ASP A 64 -8.33 -1.48 9.91
CA ASP A 64 -8.44 -2.95 9.96
C ASP A 64 -7.14 -3.57 10.54
N PRO A 65 -7.23 -4.47 11.53
CA PRO A 65 -6.06 -5.20 12.04
C PRO A 65 -5.48 -6.19 11.02
N ILE A 66 -4.15 -6.18 10.85
CA ILE A 66 -3.44 -7.14 10.00
C ILE A 66 -3.11 -8.40 10.78
N VAL A 67 -3.43 -9.56 10.20
CA VAL A 67 -2.92 -10.86 10.64
C VAL A 67 -1.90 -11.35 9.62
N CYS A 68 -0.61 -11.30 9.97
CA CYS A 68 0.47 -11.75 9.08
C CYS A 68 0.35 -13.24 8.74
N SER A 69 0.61 -13.56 7.47
CA SER A 69 0.79 -14.95 7.03
C SER A 69 2.21 -15.46 7.32
N HIS A 70 2.45 -16.77 7.25
CA HIS A 70 3.77 -17.36 7.51
C HIS A 70 4.91 -16.79 6.64
N ALA A 71 4.60 -16.29 5.45
CA ALA A 71 5.60 -15.69 4.55
C ALA A 71 5.99 -14.25 4.93
N GLU A 72 5.16 -13.56 5.71
CA GLU A 72 5.35 -12.17 6.13
C GLU A 72 5.92 -12.06 7.56
N LEU A 73 6.02 -13.19 8.26
CA LEU A 73 6.64 -13.27 9.57
C LEU A 73 8.15 -13.10 9.45
N ALA A 74 8.69 -12.09 10.13
CA ALA A 74 10.11 -11.97 10.34
C ALA A 74 10.52 -12.99 11.41
N VAL A 75 11.28 -14.01 11.02
CA VAL A 75 11.80 -15.02 11.94
C VAL A 75 13.22 -14.65 12.32
N PHE A 76 13.47 -14.51 13.63
CA PHE A 76 14.80 -14.26 14.17
C PHE A 76 15.11 -15.22 15.33
N GLN A 77 16.38 -15.29 15.71
CA GLN A 77 16.85 -16.13 16.80
C GLN A 77 17.28 -15.26 17.98
N PRO A 78 16.72 -15.45 19.19
CA PRO A 78 17.12 -14.69 20.37
C PRO A 78 18.50 -15.17 20.87
N PRO A 79 19.25 -14.33 21.61
CA PRO A 79 20.47 -14.73 22.29
C PRO A 79 20.24 -15.90 23.25
N THR A 80 21.29 -16.68 23.51
CA THR A 80 21.21 -17.87 24.38
C THR A 80 20.77 -17.48 25.80
N GLY A 81 19.58 -17.94 26.21
CA GLY A 81 19.04 -17.75 27.56
C GLY A 81 17.90 -16.75 27.68
N GLU A 82 17.52 -16.05 26.59
CA GLU A 82 16.39 -15.12 26.56
C GLU A 82 15.20 -15.68 25.79
N THR A 83 13.98 -15.32 26.20
CA THR A 83 12.75 -15.60 25.45
C THR A 83 12.54 -14.53 24.38
N CYS A 84 11.81 -14.86 23.31
CA CYS A 84 11.42 -13.91 22.26
C CYS A 84 10.80 -12.64 22.85
N GLY A 85 9.93 -12.80 23.86
CA GLY A 85 9.29 -11.70 24.56
C GLY A 85 10.29 -10.81 25.31
N ALA A 86 11.23 -11.39 26.06
CA ALA A 86 12.23 -10.63 26.82
C ALA A 86 13.18 -9.85 25.90
N TYR A 87 13.61 -10.46 24.79
CA TYR A 87 14.50 -9.81 23.83
C TYR A 87 13.83 -8.65 23.08
N MET A 88 12.54 -8.81 22.71
CA MET A 88 11.81 -7.80 21.96
C MET A 88 11.07 -6.78 22.82
N GLN A 89 10.98 -6.97 24.13
CA GLN A 89 10.36 -6.01 25.05
C GLN A 89 10.86 -4.57 24.85
N PRO A 90 12.17 -4.27 24.84
CA PRO A 90 12.65 -2.90 24.60
C PRO A 90 12.29 -2.38 23.20
N TYR A 91 12.14 -3.24 22.21
CA TYR A 91 11.77 -2.87 20.84
C TYR A 91 10.27 -2.51 20.72
N LEU A 92 9.41 -3.29 21.38
CA LEU A 92 7.97 -3.03 21.47
C LEU A 92 7.67 -1.76 22.27
N GLU A 93 8.44 -1.49 23.33
CA GLU A 93 8.26 -0.28 24.15
C GLU A 93 8.73 1.00 23.45
N GLN A 94 9.72 0.92 22.55
CA GLN A 94 10.33 2.11 21.95
C GLN A 94 9.61 2.64 20.71
N ALA A 95 9.05 1.79 19.85
CA ALA A 95 8.41 2.25 18.61
C ALA A 95 7.63 1.19 17.82
N ALA A 96 7.73 -0.09 18.19
CA ALA A 96 7.26 -1.16 17.30
C ALA A 96 5.78 -1.45 17.51
N LEU A 97 4.98 -1.09 16.51
CA LEU A 97 3.54 -1.33 16.49
C LEU A 97 3.16 -2.80 16.20
N GLY A 98 4.13 -3.63 15.79
CA GLY A 98 3.90 -5.02 15.38
C GLY A 98 3.64 -6.00 16.52
N THR A 99 3.19 -7.22 16.17
CA THR A 99 2.79 -8.25 17.14
C THR A 99 3.73 -9.47 17.13
N LEU A 100 4.00 -10.00 18.32
CA LEU A 100 4.70 -11.27 18.52
C LEU A 100 3.66 -12.39 18.67
N LEU A 101 3.76 -13.43 17.85
CA LEU A 101 2.83 -14.57 17.94
C LEU A 101 3.25 -15.59 19.00
N SER A 102 4.54 -15.64 19.38
CA SER A 102 5.07 -16.64 20.32
C SER A 102 6.10 -16.03 21.29
N PRO A 103 5.66 -15.39 22.39
CA PRO A 103 6.55 -14.74 23.35
C PRO A 103 7.42 -15.72 24.17
N ASP A 104 6.96 -16.96 24.36
CA ASP A 104 7.63 -17.98 25.20
C ASP A 104 8.69 -18.81 24.46
N ALA A 105 8.81 -18.66 23.14
CA ALA A 105 9.78 -19.41 22.36
C ALA A 105 11.22 -18.92 22.66
N THR A 106 12.17 -19.86 22.64
CA THR A 106 13.61 -19.61 22.78
C THR A 106 14.37 -19.86 21.46
N ALA A 107 13.63 -20.22 20.41
CA ALA A 107 14.14 -20.38 19.06
C ALA A 107 13.07 -20.01 18.02
N SER A 108 13.52 -19.49 16.87
CA SER A 108 12.67 -19.13 15.71
C SER A 108 11.46 -18.28 16.09
N CYS A 109 11.70 -17.05 16.59
CA CYS A 109 10.66 -16.13 17.01
C CYS A 109 9.93 -15.52 15.80
N PRO A 110 8.62 -15.79 15.60
CA PRO A 110 7.85 -15.15 14.54
C PRO A 110 7.36 -13.77 14.99
N TYR A 111 7.78 -12.73 14.28
CA TYR A 111 7.34 -11.36 14.50
C TYR A 111 6.61 -10.80 13.28
N CYS A 112 5.44 -10.21 13.50
CA CYS A 112 4.66 -9.50 12.50
C CYS A 112 4.95 -7.99 12.65
N PRO A 113 5.67 -7.35 11.72
CA PRO A 113 6.02 -5.93 11.83
C PRO A 113 4.82 -4.99 11.61
N LEU A 114 3.73 -5.51 11.05
CA LEU A 114 2.52 -4.77 10.75
C LEU A 114 1.43 -5.11 11.78
N ALA A 115 0.64 -4.12 12.20
CA ALA A 115 -0.50 -4.33 13.07
C ALA A 115 -1.81 -3.77 12.51
N TYR A 116 -1.74 -2.67 11.76
CA TYR A 116 -2.90 -2.03 11.15
C TYR A 116 -2.64 -1.74 9.68
N VAL A 117 -3.68 -1.82 8.86
CA VAL A 117 -3.58 -1.56 7.42
C VAL A 117 -3.13 -0.13 7.11
N ASP A 118 -3.36 0.82 8.02
CA ASP A 118 -2.88 2.21 7.89
C ASP A 118 -1.36 2.30 7.68
N GLN A 119 -0.58 1.36 8.22
CA GLN A 119 0.87 1.31 8.04
C GLN A 119 1.27 0.97 6.60
N VAL A 120 0.48 0.14 5.95
CA VAL A 120 0.68 -0.23 4.53
C VAL A 120 0.20 0.92 3.65
N LEU A 121 -0.95 1.52 3.98
CA LEU A 121 -1.51 2.67 3.25
C LEU A 121 -0.56 3.87 3.28
N ALA A 122 0.02 4.18 4.45
CA ALA A 122 0.98 5.28 4.60
C ALA A 122 2.28 5.09 3.78
N ARG A 123 2.64 3.84 3.46
CA ARG A 123 3.81 3.53 2.62
C ARG A 123 3.49 3.57 1.12
N SER A 124 2.22 3.53 0.75
CA SER A 124 1.79 3.44 -0.65
C SER A 124 1.68 4.79 -1.37
N ASP A 125 1.89 5.91 -0.66
CA ASP A 125 1.93 7.28 -1.22
C ASP A 125 3.26 7.61 -1.93
#